data_AF-A0A8B9N8G4-F1
#
_entry.id   AF-A0A8B9N8G4-F1
#
_cell.length_a   1.000
_cell.length_b   1.000
_cell.length_c   1.000
_cell.angle_alpha   90.00
_cell.angle_beta   90.00
_cell.angle_gamma   90.00
#
_symmetry.space_group_name_H-M   'P 1'
#
loop_
_entity.id
_entity.type
_entity.pdbx_description
1 polymer ?
#
loop_
_entity_poly.entity_id
_entity_poly.type
_entity_poly.pdbx_seq_one_letter_code
_entity_poly.pdbx_strand_id
1 'polypeptide(L)'
;MAACRGRIALSRSSRAPQVLGLGALLGTEGAWPALLGAGLLPAALQLLLLPLCPESPRYLLAGGQRARARRGLARLVGAESVEAGLEELEAELQGPAQRVGLLQLCRTPCYRQPLLVTLVLQLAQQLSGINAIFYYSTAIFEEAGLAQPAYATIGTGVINVAATALSVVLVERAGRRVLELVGLLGMMGCALTLTLALNLQSGGAPLSLVSVLAFVAFFEVGPGPIPWFVGAELFGQGPRPSAMALAALANWAANFLVAMAFPALQRALGSFVFLLFGGFLGVFALFTFLRVPETRGRPFAPGGGPALPPPRPPRLLQPPEKACTELQCLAGGEET
;
A
#
# COMPACT_ATOMS: atom_id res chain seq x y z
N MET A 1 -16.07 4.88 9.95
CA MET A 1 -15.74 3.83 8.96
C MET A 1 -14.26 3.45 8.84
N ALA A 2 -13.30 4.25 9.32
CA ALA A 2 -11.86 3.92 9.26
C ALA A 2 -11.46 2.69 10.11
N ALA A 3 -12.09 2.49 11.28
CA ALA A 3 -11.79 1.38 12.19
C ALA A 3 -12.15 -0.03 11.65
N CYS A 4 -13.09 -0.12 10.70
CA CYS A 4 -13.49 -1.40 10.10
C CYS A 4 -12.59 -1.79 8.90
N ARG A 5 -12.03 -0.81 8.18
CA ARG A 5 -11.07 -1.04 7.09
C ARG A 5 -9.73 -1.60 7.63
N GLY A 6 -9.32 -1.16 8.81
CA GLY A 6 -8.10 -1.67 9.47
C GLY A 6 -8.15 -3.16 9.85
N ARG A 7 -9.34 -3.70 10.18
CA ARG A 7 -9.47 -5.11 10.60
C ARG A 7 -9.45 -6.11 9.44
N ILE A 8 -9.90 -5.71 8.25
CA ILE A 8 -9.83 -6.56 7.04
C ILE A 8 -8.42 -6.52 6.42
N ALA A 9 -7.68 -5.43 6.58
CA ALA A 9 -6.27 -5.37 6.16
C ALA A 9 -5.38 -6.36 6.95
N LEU A 10 -5.68 -6.56 8.24
CA LEU A 10 -4.99 -7.53 9.10
C LEU A 10 -5.23 -8.99 8.69
N SER A 11 -6.36 -9.33 8.06
CA SER A 11 -6.66 -10.71 7.64
C SER A 11 -5.98 -11.12 6.33
N ARG A 12 -5.45 -10.17 5.54
CA ARG A 12 -4.68 -10.48 4.31
C ARG A 12 -3.22 -10.81 4.61
N SER A 13 -2.73 -10.52 5.80
CA SER A 13 -1.38 -10.84 6.22
C SER A 13 -1.39 -12.11 7.07
N SER A 14 -1.57 -13.27 6.45
CA SER A 14 -1.16 -14.52 7.10
C SER A 14 0.36 -14.51 7.17
N ARG A 15 0.91 -13.95 8.25
CA ARG A 15 2.34 -13.86 8.58
C ARG A 15 2.84 -15.08 9.36
N ALA A 16 1.98 -16.11 9.45
CA ALA A 16 2.28 -17.40 10.05
C ALA A 16 3.27 -18.26 9.24
N PRO A 17 3.30 -18.24 7.88
CA PRO A 17 4.19 -19.13 7.12
C PRO A 17 5.67 -18.88 7.36
N GLN A 18 6.10 -17.64 7.59
CA GLN A 18 7.52 -17.33 7.83
C GLN A 18 8.03 -17.87 9.17
N VAL A 19 7.18 -17.88 10.21
CA VAL A 19 7.54 -18.41 11.53
C VAL A 19 7.41 -19.93 11.56
N LEU A 20 6.38 -20.49 10.91
CA LEU A 20 6.14 -21.93 10.88
C LEU A 20 7.10 -22.69 9.92
N GLY A 21 7.63 -22.00 8.90
CA GLY A 21 8.55 -22.56 7.90
C GLY A 21 9.99 -22.79 8.38
N LEU A 22 10.28 -22.54 9.66
CA LEU A 22 11.58 -22.85 10.25
C LEU A 22 11.82 -24.35 10.30
N GLY A 23 13.05 -24.77 9.94
CA GLY A 23 13.51 -26.16 10.10
C GLY A 23 13.41 -26.69 11.54
N ALA A 24 13.34 -25.78 12.53
CA ALA A 24 13.13 -26.10 13.94
C ALA A 24 11.66 -26.37 14.33
N LEU A 25 10.68 -26.14 13.44
CA LEU A 25 9.25 -26.31 13.71
C LEU A 25 8.59 -27.30 12.75
N LEU A 26 8.31 -26.87 11.51
CA LEU A 26 7.64 -27.69 10.48
C LEU A 26 8.39 -27.72 9.13
N GLY A 27 9.56 -27.08 9.04
CA GLY A 27 10.42 -27.07 7.86
C GLY A 27 11.31 -28.32 7.70
N THR A 28 10.88 -29.47 8.21
CA THR A 28 11.57 -30.77 8.08
C THR A 28 10.93 -31.60 6.95
N GLU A 29 11.68 -32.52 6.32
CA GLU A 29 11.21 -33.35 5.20
C GLU A 29 9.88 -34.09 5.47
N GLY A 30 9.55 -34.40 6.74
CA GLY A 30 8.29 -35.06 7.12
C GLY A 30 7.12 -34.12 7.47
N ALA A 31 7.36 -32.82 7.68
CA ALA A 31 6.37 -31.89 8.26
C ALA A 31 5.91 -30.78 7.31
N TRP A 32 6.46 -30.71 6.08
CA TRP A 32 6.03 -29.74 5.07
C TRP A 32 4.53 -29.83 4.70
N PRO A 33 3.84 -31.01 4.71
CA PRO A 33 2.40 -31.05 4.47
C PRO A 33 1.62 -30.41 5.63
N ALA A 34 2.11 -30.59 6.87
CA ALA A 34 1.52 -29.96 8.05
C ALA A 34 1.75 -28.45 8.06
N LEU A 35 2.89 -27.96 7.54
CA LEU A 35 3.14 -26.54 7.33
C LEU A 35 2.13 -25.91 6.36
N LEU A 36 1.85 -26.56 5.22
CA LEU A 36 0.83 -26.11 4.28
C LEU A 36 -0.58 -26.21 4.89
N GLY A 37 -0.84 -27.32 5.59
CA GLY A 37 -2.10 -27.57 6.29
C GLY A 37 -2.37 -26.60 7.44
N ALA A 38 -1.35 -25.97 8.02
CA ALA A 38 -1.50 -24.95 9.07
C ALA A 38 -2.36 -23.75 8.61
N GLY A 39 -2.44 -23.49 7.30
CA GLY A 39 -3.35 -22.50 6.73
C GLY A 39 -4.84 -22.81 6.94
N LEU A 40 -5.18 -24.09 7.20
CA LEU A 40 -6.55 -24.50 7.54
C LEU A 40 -6.99 -23.99 8.91
N LEU A 41 -6.06 -23.78 9.84
CA LEU A 41 -6.38 -23.28 11.19
C LEU A 41 -7.02 -21.88 11.16
N PRO A 42 -6.41 -20.84 10.55
CA PRO A 42 -7.06 -19.54 10.43
C PRO A 42 -8.31 -19.57 9.55
N ALA A 43 -8.37 -20.44 8.53
CA ALA A 43 -9.58 -20.60 7.71
C ALA A 43 -10.75 -21.19 8.50
N ALA A 44 -10.52 -22.23 9.29
CA ALA A 44 -11.51 -22.85 10.17
C ALA A 44 -11.95 -21.87 11.25
N LEU A 45 -11.00 -21.17 11.88
CA LEU A 45 -11.31 -20.12 12.86
C LEU A 45 -12.17 -19.01 12.23
N GLN A 46 -11.84 -18.57 11.02
CA GLN A 46 -12.64 -17.59 10.29
C GLN A 46 -14.06 -18.10 10.00
N LEU A 47 -14.22 -19.36 9.58
CA LEU A 47 -15.54 -19.97 9.34
C LEU A 47 -16.38 -20.06 10.63
N LEU A 48 -15.74 -20.36 11.76
CA LEU A 48 -16.41 -20.41 13.07
C LEU A 48 -16.81 -19.03 13.59
N LEU A 49 -16.00 -18.00 13.32
CA LEU A 49 -16.24 -16.63 13.78
C LEU A 49 -17.14 -15.82 12.84
N LEU A 50 -17.22 -16.17 11.54
CA LEU A 50 -18.02 -15.46 10.55
C LEU A 50 -19.50 -15.28 10.95
N PRO A 51 -20.20 -16.30 11.51
CA PRO A 51 -21.57 -16.15 12.00
C PRO A 51 -21.75 -15.14 13.14
N LEU A 52 -20.68 -14.80 13.88
CA LEU A 52 -20.71 -13.81 14.96
C LEU A 52 -20.58 -12.37 14.44
N CYS A 53 -20.02 -12.21 13.24
CA CYS A 53 -19.83 -10.90 12.61
C CYS A 53 -21.16 -10.36 12.07
N PRO A 54 -21.49 -9.08 12.32
CA PRO A 54 -22.67 -8.48 11.71
C PRO A 54 -22.50 -8.37 10.20
N GLU A 55 -23.55 -8.68 9.45
CA GLU A 55 -23.62 -8.45 8.01
C GLU A 55 -23.41 -6.95 7.70
N SER A 56 -22.84 -6.64 6.53
CA SER A 56 -22.56 -5.26 6.14
C SER A 56 -23.85 -4.41 6.15
N PRO A 57 -23.92 -3.33 6.97
CA PRO A 57 -25.12 -2.47 7.04
C PRO A 57 -25.54 -1.91 5.67
N ARG A 58 -24.54 -1.64 4.82
CA ARG A 58 -24.77 -1.21 3.43
C ARG A 58 -25.46 -2.26 2.57
N TYR A 59 -25.04 -3.52 2.68
CA TYR A 59 -25.67 -4.63 1.94
C TYR A 59 -27.13 -4.79 2.38
N LEU A 60 -27.39 -4.72 3.69
CA LEU A 60 -28.73 -4.80 4.25
C LEU A 60 -29.61 -3.62 3.81
N LEU A 61 -29.09 -2.39 3.77
CA LEU A 61 -29.82 -1.22 3.26
C LEU A 61 -30.15 -1.35 1.77
N ALA A 62 -29.20 -1.80 0.94
CA ALA A 62 -29.43 -2.03 -0.48
C ALA A 62 -30.51 -3.10 -0.74
N GLY A 63 -30.64 -4.08 0.16
CA GLY A 63 -31.71 -5.07 0.16
C GLY A 63 -33.01 -4.64 0.85
N GLY A 64 -33.15 -3.36 1.22
CA GLY A 64 -34.35 -2.81 1.87
C GLY A 64 -34.52 -3.15 3.37
N GLN A 65 -33.54 -3.80 4.01
CA GLN A 65 -33.62 -4.28 5.40
C GLN A 65 -33.09 -3.24 6.41
N ARG A 66 -33.65 -2.02 6.43
CA ARG A 66 -33.19 -0.89 7.27
C ARG A 66 -33.09 -1.22 8.76
N ALA A 67 -34.06 -1.92 9.32
CA ALA A 67 -34.07 -2.28 10.75
C ALA A 67 -32.93 -3.24 11.15
N ARG A 68 -32.47 -4.10 10.24
CA ARG A 68 -31.30 -4.96 10.47
C ARG A 68 -30.00 -4.18 10.28
N ALA A 69 -29.94 -3.30 9.28
CA ALA A 69 -28.81 -2.40 9.07
C ALA A 69 -28.57 -1.50 10.29
N ARG A 70 -29.64 -0.93 10.88
CA ARG A 70 -29.57 -0.13 12.11
C ARG A 70 -28.95 -0.93 13.26
N ARG A 71 -29.40 -2.16 13.48
CA ARG A 71 -28.86 -3.06 14.53
C ARG A 71 -27.39 -3.41 14.29
N GLY A 72 -27.01 -3.70 13.04
CA GLY A 72 -25.62 -3.95 12.68
C GLY A 72 -24.73 -2.73 12.89
N LEU A 73 -25.19 -1.55 12.47
CA LEU A 73 -24.44 -0.29 12.61
C LEU A 73 -24.33 0.15 14.08
N ALA A 74 -25.37 -0.04 14.88
CA ALA A 74 -25.35 0.21 16.33
C ALA A 74 -24.29 -0.62 17.05
N ARG A 75 -24.07 -1.87 16.63
CA ARG A 75 -22.98 -2.72 17.17
C ARG A 75 -21.58 -2.23 16.76
N LEU A 76 -21.45 -1.53 15.64
CA LEU A 76 -20.14 -1.12 15.07
C LEU A 76 -19.69 0.27 15.51
N VAL A 77 -20.60 1.23 15.64
CA VAL A 77 -20.28 2.65 15.89
C VAL A 77 -20.78 3.12 17.27
N GLY A 78 -21.65 2.35 17.94
CA GLY A 78 -22.34 2.78 19.16
C GLY A 78 -23.67 3.50 18.84
N ALA A 79 -24.57 3.60 19.83
CA ALA A 79 -25.95 4.04 19.63
C ALA A 79 -26.10 5.52 19.25
N GLU A 80 -25.16 6.39 19.64
CA GLU A 80 -25.28 7.84 19.53
C GLU A 80 -25.16 8.37 18.10
N SER A 81 -24.51 7.64 17.19
CA SER A 81 -24.26 8.08 15.80
C SER A 81 -24.88 7.17 14.74
N VAL A 82 -25.84 6.31 15.12
CA VAL A 82 -26.42 5.32 14.20
C VAL A 82 -27.26 5.97 13.12
N GLU A 83 -28.08 6.95 13.48
CA GLU A 83 -28.97 7.62 12.52
C GLU A 83 -28.18 8.44 11.50
N ALA A 84 -27.19 9.23 11.95
CA ALA A 84 -26.31 9.96 11.04
C ALA A 84 -25.58 9.02 10.06
N GLY A 85 -25.10 7.86 10.53
CA GLY A 85 -24.46 6.88 9.65
C GLY A 85 -25.43 6.14 8.72
N LEU A 86 -26.69 5.95 9.12
CA LEU A 86 -27.73 5.41 8.25
C LEU A 86 -28.10 6.39 7.15
N GLU A 87 -28.29 7.66 7.49
CA GLU A 87 -28.59 8.72 6.52
C GLU A 87 -27.45 8.89 5.50
N GLU A 88 -26.18 8.85 5.94
CA GLU A 88 -25.02 8.87 5.05
C GLU A 88 -25.02 7.69 4.07
N LEU A 89 -25.29 6.48 4.56
CA LEU A 89 -25.35 5.27 3.73
C LEU A 89 -26.53 5.28 2.76
N GLU A 90 -27.67 5.80 3.16
CA GLU A 90 -28.85 5.92 2.31
C GLU A 90 -28.67 6.98 1.23
N ALA A 91 -28.09 8.13 1.57
CA ALA A 91 -27.68 9.14 0.60
C ALA A 91 -26.66 8.57 -0.40
N GLU A 92 -25.74 7.70 0.05
CA GLU A 92 -24.80 7.01 -0.84
C GLU A 92 -25.51 6.04 -1.81
N LEU A 93 -26.54 5.33 -1.35
CA LEU A 93 -27.32 4.38 -2.17
C LEU A 93 -28.28 5.07 -3.15
N GLN A 94 -28.82 6.24 -2.77
CA GLN A 94 -29.69 7.06 -3.62
C GLN A 94 -28.91 7.92 -4.62
N GLY A 95 -27.62 8.17 -4.35
CA GLY A 95 -26.73 8.83 -5.30
C GLY A 95 -26.56 8.02 -6.59
N PRO A 96 -26.16 8.65 -7.72
CA PRO A 96 -25.91 7.97 -8.99
C PRO A 96 -24.62 7.13 -8.93
N ALA A 97 -24.57 6.13 -8.04
CA ALA A 97 -23.50 5.16 -7.97
C ALA A 97 -23.72 4.08 -9.04
N GLN A 98 -23.71 4.49 -10.32
CA GLN A 98 -23.73 3.53 -11.41
C GLN A 98 -22.47 2.65 -11.29
N ARG A 99 -22.65 1.34 -11.20
CA ARG A 99 -21.53 0.39 -11.23
C ARG A 99 -20.82 0.59 -12.57
N VAL A 100 -19.58 1.04 -12.52
CA VAL A 100 -18.78 1.28 -13.73
C VAL A 100 -18.11 -0.04 -14.10
N GLY A 101 -18.44 -0.58 -15.27
CA GLY A 101 -17.78 -1.78 -15.78
C GLY A 101 -16.31 -1.54 -16.09
N LEU A 102 -15.49 -2.60 -16.15
CA LEU A 102 -14.05 -2.50 -16.43
C LEU A 102 -13.74 -1.75 -17.73
N LEU A 103 -14.47 -2.07 -18.80
CA LEU A 103 -14.27 -1.42 -20.11
C LEU A 103 -14.64 0.06 -20.08
N GLN A 104 -15.72 0.40 -19.37
CA GLN A 104 -16.15 1.79 -19.19
C GLN A 104 -15.12 2.57 -18.37
N LEU A 105 -14.56 1.96 -17.31
CA LEU A 105 -13.51 2.56 -16.50
C LEU A 105 -12.27 2.93 -17.33
N CYS A 106 -11.81 2.02 -18.20
CA CYS A 106 -10.64 2.26 -19.04
C CYS A 106 -10.89 3.29 -20.15
N ARG A 107 -12.12 3.36 -20.68
CA ARG A 107 -12.46 4.26 -21.79
C ARG A 107 -12.68 5.69 -21.34
N THR A 108 -13.33 5.89 -20.18
CA THR A 108 -13.74 7.22 -19.71
C THR A 108 -12.53 8.09 -19.32
N PRO A 109 -12.36 9.28 -19.95
CA PRO A 109 -11.19 10.13 -19.72
C PRO A 109 -10.95 10.55 -18.26
N CYS A 110 -12.01 10.79 -17.48
CA CYS A 110 -11.88 11.24 -16.09
C CYS A 110 -11.23 10.19 -15.17
N TYR A 111 -11.35 8.89 -15.50
CA TYR A 111 -10.78 7.81 -14.70
C TYR A 111 -9.37 7.40 -15.13
N ARG A 112 -8.89 7.86 -16.29
CA ARG A 112 -7.58 7.42 -16.83
C ARG A 112 -6.40 7.80 -15.94
N GLN A 113 -6.37 9.03 -15.43
CA GLN A 113 -5.28 9.47 -14.55
C GLN A 113 -5.30 8.74 -13.20
N PRO A 114 -6.43 8.67 -12.46
CA PRO A 114 -6.53 7.84 -11.24
C PRO A 114 -6.18 6.37 -11.45
N LEU A 115 -6.61 5.79 -12.57
CA LEU A 115 -6.34 4.40 -12.92
C LEU A 115 -4.86 4.18 -13.22
N LEU A 116 -4.24 5.06 -14.01
CA LEU A 116 -2.81 4.99 -14.29
C LEU A 116 -2.00 5.07 -13.00
N VAL A 117 -2.31 6.02 -12.11
CA VAL A 117 -1.64 6.16 -10.81
C VAL A 117 -1.78 4.87 -10.00
N THR A 118 -2.99 4.33 -9.90
CA THR A 118 -3.25 3.11 -9.11
C THR A 118 -2.50 1.90 -9.69
N LEU A 119 -2.51 1.73 -11.01
CA LEU A 119 -1.80 0.63 -11.67
C LEU A 119 -0.28 0.75 -11.49
N VAL A 120 0.28 1.95 -11.70
CA VAL A 120 1.73 2.17 -11.56
C VAL A 120 2.19 1.97 -10.12
N LEU A 121 1.42 2.40 -9.12
CA LEU A 121 1.75 2.14 -7.71
C LEU A 121 1.74 0.64 -7.37
N GLN A 122 0.82 -0.12 -7.95
CA GLN A 122 0.83 -1.59 -7.77
C GLN A 122 2.01 -2.27 -8.46
N LEU A 123 2.41 -1.76 -9.62
CA LEU A 123 3.64 -2.19 -10.30
C LEU A 123 4.87 -1.82 -9.47
N ALA A 124 4.91 -0.60 -8.89
CA ALA A 124 5.99 -0.14 -8.03
C ALA A 124 6.17 -1.03 -6.80
N GLN A 125 5.07 -1.48 -6.19
CA GLN A 125 5.10 -2.42 -5.09
C GLN A 125 5.83 -3.72 -5.45
N GLN A 126 5.50 -4.33 -6.59
CA GLN A 126 5.98 -5.67 -6.95
C GLN A 126 7.34 -5.64 -7.65
N LEU A 127 7.54 -4.69 -8.57
CA LEU A 127 8.80 -4.47 -9.29
C LEU A 127 9.87 -3.78 -8.42
N SER A 128 9.54 -3.44 -7.17
CA SER A 128 10.53 -3.05 -6.16
C SER A 128 11.56 -4.15 -5.88
N GLY A 129 11.22 -5.43 -6.13
CA GLY A 129 12.07 -6.58 -5.80
C GLY A 129 11.85 -7.17 -4.42
N ILE A 130 10.84 -6.71 -3.66
CA ILE A 130 10.56 -7.20 -2.31
C ILE A 130 10.31 -8.73 -2.26
N ASN A 131 9.63 -9.29 -3.25
CA ASN A 131 9.38 -10.73 -3.29
C ASN A 131 10.65 -11.53 -3.56
N ALA A 132 11.61 -10.96 -4.31
CA ALA A 132 12.91 -11.61 -4.49
C ALA A 132 13.64 -11.73 -3.14
N ILE A 133 13.57 -10.69 -2.30
CA ILE A 133 14.11 -10.76 -0.94
C ILE A 133 13.34 -11.78 -0.10
N PHE A 134 12.00 -11.78 -0.12
CA PHE A 134 11.24 -12.75 0.68
C PHE A 134 11.47 -14.20 0.27
N TYR A 135 11.55 -14.48 -1.03
CA TYR A 135 11.72 -15.85 -1.55
C TYR A 135 13.17 -16.33 -1.45
N TYR A 136 14.16 -15.43 -1.57
CA TYR A 136 15.57 -15.79 -1.70
C TYR A 136 16.47 -15.19 -0.60
N SER A 137 15.93 -14.62 0.47
CA SER A 137 16.72 -14.01 1.57
C SER A 137 17.75 -14.96 2.16
N THR A 138 17.41 -16.24 2.35
CA THR A 138 18.35 -17.24 2.87
C THR A 138 19.57 -17.38 1.95
N ALA A 139 19.33 -17.54 0.64
CA ALA A 139 20.39 -17.63 -0.36
C ALA A 139 21.24 -16.35 -0.44
N ILE A 140 20.61 -15.16 -0.35
CA ILE A 140 21.32 -13.87 -0.31
C ILE A 140 22.24 -13.78 0.90
N PHE A 141 21.78 -14.23 2.08
CA PHE A 141 22.57 -14.23 3.30
C PHE A 141 23.68 -15.29 3.29
N GLU A 142 23.44 -16.44 2.67
CA GLU A 142 24.46 -17.47 2.42
C GLU A 142 25.58 -16.93 1.53
N GLU A 143 25.23 -16.27 0.42
CA GLU A 143 26.17 -15.65 -0.51
C GLU A 143 26.98 -14.53 0.17
N ALA A 144 26.35 -13.79 1.10
CA ALA A 144 27.03 -12.77 1.89
C ALA A 144 27.99 -13.35 2.97
N GLY A 145 27.99 -14.66 3.20
CA GLY A 145 28.86 -15.33 4.17
C GLY A 145 28.34 -15.33 5.61
N LEU A 146 27.03 -15.20 5.83
CA LEU A 146 26.43 -15.33 7.17
C LEU A 146 26.44 -16.78 7.64
N ALA A 147 26.99 -17.03 8.84
CA ALA A 147 27.06 -18.36 9.42
C ALA A 147 25.69 -18.98 9.74
N GLN A 148 24.66 -18.16 10.00
CA GLN A 148 23.31 -18.63 10.31
C GLN A 148 22.22 -17.82 9.56
N PRO A 149 22.05 -18.06 8.25
CA PRO A 149 21.10 -17.34 7.38
C PRO A 149 19.64 -17.42 7.84
N ALA A 150 19.24 -18.54 8.44
CA ALA A 150 17.86 -18.76 8.88
C ALA A 150 17.41 -17.74 9.94
N TYR A 151 18.25 -17.40 10.92
CA TYR A 151 17.90 -16.40 11.93
C TYR A 151 17.80 -15.00 11.34
N ALA A 152 18.61 -14.68 10.34
CA ALA A 152 18.52 -13.42 9.61
C ALA A 152 17.19 -13.30 8.86
N THR A 153 16.70 -14.37 8.22
CA THR A 153 15.37 -14.41 7.60
C THR A 153 14.24 -14.24 8.61
N ILE A 154 14.35 -14.82 9.81
CA ILE A 154 13.38 -14.54 10.90
C ILE A 154 13.40 -13.06 11.26
N GLY A 155 14.61 -12.47 11.40
CA GLY A 155 14.78 -11.05 11.67
C GLY A 155 14.07 -10.16 10.65
N THR A 156 14.14 -10.52 9.36
CA THR A 156 13.39 -9.85 8.28
C THR A 156 11.88 -9.93 8.53
N GLY A 157 11.35 -11.07 8.96
CA GLY A 157 9.94 -11.22 9.32
C GLY A 157 9.52 -10.39 10.54
N VAL A 158 10.36 -10.31 11.56
CA VAL A 158 10.10 -9.48 12.76
C VAL A 158 10.06 -7.99 12.37
N ILE A 159 11.04 -7.53 11.59
CA ILE A 159 11.08 -6.14 11.13
C ILE A 159 9.92 -5.83 10.21
N ASN A 160 9.51 -6.76 9.35
CA ASN A 160 8.31 -6.61 8.54
C ASN A 160 7.10 -6.30 9.42
N VAL A 161 6.83 -7.13 10.44
CA VAL A 161 5.71 -6.93 11.38
C VAL A 161 5.79 -5.59 12.11
N ALA A 162 6.97 -5.24 12.63
CA ALA A 162 7.19 -4.01 13.36
C ALA A 162 7.01 -2.77 12.47
N ALA A 163 7.56 -2.80 11.27
CA ALA A 163 7.46 -1.71 10.29
C ALA A 163 6.02 -1.55 9.78
N THR A 164 5.28 -2.63 9.55
CA THR A 164 3.85 -2.55 9.23
C THR A 164 3.06 -1.87 10.36
N ALA A 165 3.32 -2.21 11.62
CA ALA A 165 2.64 -1.60 12.76
C ALA A 165 2.95 -0.10 12.86
N LEU A 166 4.21 0.28 12.64
CA LEU A 166 4.63 1.69 12.57
C LEU A 166 3.95 2.43 11.41
N SER A 167 3.85 1.79 10.24
CA SER A 167 3.25 2.35 9.03
C SER A 167 1.80 2.78 9.24
N VAL A 168 1.01 2.01 10.01
CA VAL A 168 -0.39 2.36 10.35
C VAL A 168 -0.47 3.72 11.05
N VAL A 169 0.45 4.03 11.96
CA VAL A 169 0.48 5.30 12.68
C VAL A 169 1.03 6.42 11.78
N LEU A 170 2.04 6.11 10.98
CA LEU A 170 2.70 7.10 10.11
C LEU A 170 1.81 7.56 8.96
N VAL A 171 1.02 6.67 8.35
CA VAL A 171 0.12 6.96 7.22
C VAL A 171 -0.82 8.13 7.52
N GLU A 172 -1.31 8.22 8.76
CA GLU A 172 -2.21 9.30 9.18
C GLU A 172 -1.46 10.59 9.55
N ARG A 173 -0.15 10.52 9.87
CA ARG A 173 0.65 11.67 10.31
C ARG A 173 1.46 12.33 9.20
N ALA A 174 2.03 11.58 8.27
CA ALA A 174 2.96 12.07 7.25
C ALA A 174 2.32 12.30 5.88
N GLY A 175 1.19 11.64 5.59
CA GLY A 175 0.57 11.66 4.26
C GLY A 175 1.08 10.54 3.36
N ARG A 176 0.30 10.22 2.32
CA ARG A 176 0.51 9.02 1.51
C ARG A 176 1.64 9.23 0.51
N ARG A 177 1.75 10.40 -0.11
CA ARG A 177 2.77 10.67 -1.14
C ARG A 177 4.18 10.70 -0.54
N VAL A 178 4.33 11.32 0.64
CA VAL A 178 5.63 11.44 1.31
C VAL A 178 6.15 10.06 1.71
N LEU A 179 5.32 9.23 2.32
CA LEU A 179 5.73 7.89 2.75
C LEU A 179 6.04 6.97 1.56
N GLU A 180 5.31 7.07 0.46
CA GLU A 180 5.62 6.32 -0.76
C GLU A 180 7.00 6.71 -1.30
N LEU A 181 7.29 8.01 -1.40
CA LEU A 181 8.59 8.50 -1.86
C LEU A 181 9.74 8.10 -0.93
N VAL A 182 9.55 8.24 0.39
CA VAL A 182 10.55 7.83 1.38
C VAL A 182 10.82 6.33 1.29
N GLY A 183 9.78 5.51 1.14
CA GLY A 183 9.91 4.08 0.97
C GLY A 183 10.66 3.72 -0.32
N LEU A 184 10.27 4.28 -1.47
CA LEU A 184 10.93 4.00 -2.76
C LEU A 184 12.41 4.43 -2.77
N LEU A 185 12.72 5.64 -2.28
CA LEU A 185 14.10 6.14 -2.22
C LEU A 185 14.94 5.39 -1.18
N GLY A 186 14.35 5.05 -0.04
CA GLY A 186 15.01 4.24 1.00
C GLY A 186 15.35 2.85 0.49
N MET A 187 14.42 2.19 -0.19
CA MET A 187 14.65 0.90 -0.84
C MET A 187 15.72 0.99 -1.93
N MET A 188 15.75 2.07 -2.71
CA MET A 188 16.78 2.29 -3.73
C MET A 188 18.17 2.38 -3.10
N GLY A 189 18.33 3.15 -2.01
CA GLY A 189 19.59 3.20 -1.25
C GLY A 189 19.98 1.84 -0.65
N CYS A 190 19.01 1.08 -0.15
CA CYS A 190 19.24 -0.27 0.37
C CYS A 190 19.69 -1.24 -0.74
N ALA A 191 19.12 -1.14 -1.94
CA ALA A 191 19.52 -1.96 -3.09
C ALA A 191 20.95 -1.67 -3.55
N LEU A 192 21.34 -0.38 -3.57
CA LEU A 192 22.71 0.04 -3.87
C LEU A 192 23.71 -0.48 -2.83
N THR A 193 23.39 -0.29 -1.54
CA THR A 193 24.26 -0.75 -0.44
C THR A 193 24.34 -2.27 -0.38
N LEU A 194 23.26 -3.00 -0.68
CA LEU A 194 23.26 -4.46 -0.77
C LEU A 194 24.15 -4.95 -1.93
N THR A 195 24.03 -4.32 -3.11
CA THR A 195 24.89 -4.65 -4.26
C THR A 195 26.36 -4.44 -3.90
N LEU A 196 26.68 -3.32 -3.25
CA LEU A 196 28.04 -3.06 -2.78
C LEU A 196 28.49 -4.13 -1.78
N ALA A 197 27.66 -4.44 -0.78
CA ALA A 197 27.95 -5.41 0.26
C ALA A 197 28.27 -6.81 -0.29
N LEU A 198 27.51 -7.28 -1.27
CA LEU A 198 27.72 -8.58 -1.91
C LEU A 198 28.99 -8.63 -2.79
N ASN A 199 29.51 -7.48 -3.23
CA ASN A 199 30.76 -7.40 -4.00
C ASN A 199 31.99 -7.12 -3.12
N LEU A 200 31.82 -6.89 -1.82
CA LEU A 200 32.94 -6.73 -0.88
C LEU A 200 33.52 -8.09 -0.52
N GLN A 201 34.79 -8.32 -0.85
CA GLN A 201 35.50 -9.58 -0.62
C GLN A 201 35.69 -9.91 0.88
N SER A 202 35.62 -8.92 1.78
CA SER A 202 35.67 -9.12 3.23
C SER A 202 34.71 -8.15 3.94
N GLY A 203 33.98 -8.63 4.95
CA GLY A 203 33.11 -7.80 5.79
C GLY A 203 31.74 -7.42 5.22
N GLY A 204 31.31 -8.00 4.09
CA GLY A 204 30.02 -7.72 3.45
C GLY A 204 28.79 -8.28 4.18
N ALA A 205 28.97 -9.31 5.02
CA ALA A 205 27.89 -9.98 5.77
C ALA A 205 27.01 -9.04 6.63
N PRO A 206 27.56 -8.25 7.58
CA PRO A 206 26.75 -7.35 8.41
C PRO A 206 26.08 -6.26 7.60
N LEU A 207 26.74 -5.75 6.56
CA LEU A 207 26.16 -4.72 5.69
C LEU A 207 24.99 -5.27 4.88
N SER A 208 25.13 -6.49 4.32
CA SER A 208 24.05 -7.17 3.60
C SER A 208 22.84 -7.41 4.49
N LEU A 209 23.07 -7.83 5.74
CA LEU A 209 22.01 -7.98 6.75
C LEU A 209 21.28 -6.67 6.97
N VAL A 210 22.00 -5.60 7.32
CA VAL A 210 21.39 -4.28 7.59
C VAL A 210 20.66 -3.75 6.36
N SER A 211 21.24 -3.89 5.17
CA SER A 211 20.61 -3.47 3.91
C SER A 211 19.30 -4.21 3.64
N VAL A 212 19.25 -5.53 3.82
CA VAL A 212 18.01 -6.31 3.63
C VAL A 212 16.95 -5.93 4.66
N LEU A 213 17.34 -5.84 5.94
CA LEU A 213 16.42 -5.46 7.02
C LEU A 213 15.85 -4.04 6.82
N ALA A 214 16.69 -3.09 6.46
CA ALA A 214 16.27 -1.73 6.14
C ALA A 214 15.39 -1.68 4.88
N PHE A 215 15.70 -2.47 3.85
CA PHE A 215 14.90 -2.57 2.64
C PHE A 215 13.46 -2.99 2.95
N VAL A 216 13.28 -4.03 3.78
CA VAL A 216 11.95 -4.48 4.21
C VAL A 216 11.24 -3.44 5.08
N ALA A 217 11.96 -2.74 5.95
CA ALA A 217 11.38 -1.66 6.74
C ALA A 217 10.85 -0.51 5.86
N PHE A 218 11.64 -0.04 4.89
CA PHE A 218 11.22 1.01 3.97
C PHE A 218 10.06 0.58 3.08
N PHE A 219 10.03 -0.69 2.66
CA PHE A 219 8.90 -1.25 1.92
C PHE A 219 7.60 -1.15 2.71
N GLU A 220 7.59 -1.62 3.96
CA GLU A 220 6.38 -1.63 4.80
C GLU A 220 5.89 -0.24 5.20
N VAL A 221 6.81 0.73 5.31
CA VAL A 221 6.44 2.13 5.60
C VAL A 221 5.76 2.81 4.42
N GLY A 222 6.09 2.45 3.17
CA GLY A 222 5.56 3.10 1.97
C GLY A 222 4.89 2.13 0.97
N PRO A 223 5.66 1.56 0.02
CA PRO A 223 5.14 0.76 -1.10
C PRO A 223 4.29 -0.45 -0.71
N GLY A 224 4.39 -0.96 0.51
CA GLY A 224 3.57 -2.06 1.01
C GLY A 224 2.08 -1.68 1.11
N PRO A 225 1.72 -0.79 2.05
CA PRO A 225 0.31 -0.43 2.27
C PRO A 225 -0.24 0.66 1.33
N ILE A 226 0.58 1.62 0.91
CA ILE A 226 0.09 2.86 0.28
C ILE A 226 -0.62 2.66 -1.06
N PRO A 227 -0.15 1.79 -1.98
CA PRO A 227 -0.85 1.53 -3.24
C PRO A 227 -2.32 1.12 -3.04
N TRP A 228 -2.62 0.37 -1.98
CA TRP A 228 -3.97 -0.06 -1.63
C TRP A 228 -4.81 1.07 -1.04
N PHE A 229 -4.22 1.93 -0.20
CA PHE A 229 -4.90 3.10 0.35
C PHE A 229 -5.22 4.11 -0.74
N VAL A 230 -4.22 4.52 -1.52
CA VAL A 230 -4.37 5.50 -2.62
C VAL A 230 -5.38 4.98 -3.64
N GLY A 231 -5.33 3.70 -4.00
CA GLY A 231 -6.32 3.10 -4.88
C GLY A 231 -7.75 3.13 -4.33
N ALA A 232 -7.97 2.95 -3.02
CA ALA A 232 -9.30 3.05 -2.44
C ALA A 232 -9.77 4.52 -2.28
N GLU A 233 -8.84 5.46 -2.12
CA GLU A 233 -9.09 6.90 -1.90
C GLU A 233 -9.31 7.66 -3.22
N LEU A 234 -8.66 7.26 -4.32
CA LEU A 234 -8.76 7.94 -5.62
C LEU A 234 -10.09 7.72 -6.33
N PHE A 235 -10.78 6.62 -6.03
CA PHE A 235 -12.03 6.26 -6.69
C PHE A 235 -13.24 6.43 -5.78
N GLY A 236 -14.27 7.05 -6.33
CA GLY A 236 -15.62 7.01 -5.77
C GLY A 236 -16.20 5.59 -5.78
N GLN A 237 -17.33 5.42 -5.10
CA GLN A 237 -17.89 4.12 -4.76
C GLN A 237 -18.29 3.26 -5.97
N GLY A 238 -18.78 3.89 -7.05
CA GLY A 238 -19.14 3.21 -8.31
C GLY A 238 -17.95 2.56 -9.03
N PRO A 239 -16.90 3.30 -9.42
CA PRO A 239 -15.74 2.76 -10.13
C PRO A 239 -14.74 2.00 -9.26
N ARG A 240 -14.72 2.22 -7.93
CA ARG A 240 -13.72 1.63 -7.03
C ARG A 240 -13.57 0.10 -7.13
N PRO A 241 -14.65 -0.72 -7.15
CA PRO A 241 -14.49 -2.17 -7.24
C PRO A 241 -13.77 -2.60 -8.52
N SER A 242 -14.14 -2.01 -9.67
CA SER A 242 -13.52 -2.28 -10.97
C SER A 242 -12.07 -1.81 -11.02
N ALA A 243 -11.77 -0.63 -10.46
CA ALA A 243 -10.40 -0.13 -10.37
C ALA A 243 -9.52 -1.02 -9.49
N MET A 244 -10.03 -1.46 -8.35
CA MET A 244 -9.35 -2.38 -7.42
C MET A 244 -9.14 -3.77 -8.01
N ALA A 245 -10.06 -4.25 -8.84
CA ALA A 245 -9.87 -5.50 -9.57
C ALA A 245 -8.70 -5.40 -10.57
N LEU A 246 -8.63 -4.32 -11.37
CA LEU A 246 -7.51 -4.09 -12.29
C LEU A 246 -6.19 -3.87 -11.56
N ALA A 247 -6.20 -3.12 -10.46
CA ALA A 247 -5.05 -2.90 -9.60
C ALA A 247 -4.51 -4.22 -9.05
N ALA A 248 -5.39 -5.08 -8.53
CA ALA A 248 -5.02 -6.40 -8.04
C ALA A 248 -4.48 -7.30 -9.17
N LEU A 249 -5.11 -7.28 -10.35
CA LEU A 249 -4.62 -8.03 -11.51
C LEU A 249 -3.20 -7.61 -11.90
N ALA A 250 -2.94 -6.30 -11.99
CA ALA A 250 -1.61 -5.76 -12.29
C ALA A 250 -0.59 -6.15 -11.20
N ASN A 251 -0.99 -6.09 -9.94
CA ASN A 251 -0.16 -6.51 -8.81
C ASN A 251 0.23 -8.01 -8.93
N TRP A 252 -0.74 -8.90 -9.09
CA TRP A 252 -0.47 -10.34 -9.20
C TRP A 252 0.29 -10.71 -10.47
N ALA A 253 0.02 -10.05 -11.59
CA ALA A 253 0.77 -10.25 -12.83
C ALA A 253 2.24 -9.84 -12.68
N ALA A 254 2.51 -8.69 -12.05
CA ALA A 254 3.87 -8.24 -11.77
C ALA A 254 4.58 -9.15 -10.75
N ASN A 255 3.88 -9.62 -9.71
CA ASN A 255 4.42 -10.60 -8.77
C ASN A 255 4.84 -11.88 -9.50
N PHE A 256 3.95 -12.46 -10.32
CA PHE A 256 4.25 -13.65 -11.11
C PHE A 256 5.47 -13.45 -12.02
N LEU A 257 5.54 -12.30 -12.70
CA LEU A 257 6.66 -11.97 -13.56
C LEU A 257 7.99 -11.90 -12.78
N VAL A 258 8.02 -11.22 -11.64
CA VAL A 258 9.22 -11.12 -10.79
C VAL A 258 9.62 -12.50 -10.26
N ALA A 259 8.66 -13.27 -9.74
CA ALA A 259 8.91 -14.60 -9.20
C ALA A 259 9.55 -15.53 -10.25
N MET A 260 9.12 -15.43 -11.51
CA MET A 260 9.61 -16.29 -12.59
C MET A 260 10.89 -15.77 -13.26
N ALA A 261 11.02 -14.45 -13.41
CA ALA A 261 12.19 -13.85 -14.05
C ALA A 261 13.41 -13.81 -13.11
N PHE A 262 13.20 -13.69 -11.79
CA PHE A 262 14.29 -13.46 -10.85
C PHE A 262 15.40 -14.52 -10.89
N PRO A 263 15.13 -15.84 -10.90
CA PRO A 263 16.21 -16.84 -11.00
C PRO A 263 17.05 -16.75 -12.28
N ALA A 264 16.44 -16.35 -13.40
CA ALA A 264 17.17 -16.12 -14.66
C ALA A 264 18.01 -14.85 -14.59
N LEU A 265 17.44 -13.77 -14.03
CA LEU A 265 18.14 -12.51 -13.82
C LEU A 265 19.31 -12.64 -12.85
N GLN A 266 19.14 -13.36 -11.73
CA GLN A 266 20.19 -13.63 -10.75
C GLN A 266 21.35 -14.41 -11.39
N ARG A 267 21.07 -15.42 -12.22
CA ARG A 267 22.12 -16.17 -12.93
C ARG A 267 22.89 -15.33 -13.95
N ALA A 268 22.23 -14.36 -14.58
CA ALA A 268 22.85 -13.52 -15.61
C ALA A 268 23.59 -12.31 -15.03
N LEU A 269 23.06 -11.70 -13.96
CA LEU A 269 23.56 -10.44 -13.39
C LEU A 269 24.25 -10.61 -12.03
N GLY A 270 24.12 -11.77 -11.37
CA GLY A 270 24.60 -11.98 -10.01
C GLY A 270 24.02 -10.93 -9.06
N SER A 271 24.87 -10.38 -8.20
CA SER A 271 24.54 -9.32 -7.25
C SER A 271 24.06 -8.01 -7.90
N PHE A 272 24.36 -7.76 -9.18
CA PHE A 272 23.91 -6.56 -9.89
C PHE A 272 22.41 -6.56 -10.20
N VAL A 273 21.68 -7.66 -9.97
CA VAL A 273 20.22 -7.70 -10.12
C VAL A 273 19.52 -6.66 -9.23
N PHE A 274 20.09 -6.33 -8.07
CA PHE A 274 19.51 -5.32 -7.18
C PHE A 274 19.63 -3.90 -7.75
N LEU A 275 20.59 -3.63 -8.64
CA LEU A 275 20.66 -2.35 -9.37
C LEU A 275 19.53 -2.22 -10.39
N LEU A 276 19.09 -3.32 -11.00
CA LEU A 276 17.92 -3.33 -11.87
C LEU A 276 16.67 -2.91 -11.10
N PHE A 277 16.47 -3.47 -9.90
CA PHE A 277 15.40 -3.04 -9.00
C PHE A 277 15.58 -1.60 -8.53
N GLY A 278 16.81 -1.17 -8.23
CA GLY A 278 17.14 0.23 -7.94
C GLY A 278 16.73 1.20 -9.06
N GLY A 279 16.95 0.81 -10.32
CA GLY A 279 16.50 1.57 -11.49
C GLY A 279 14.98 1.70 -11.57
N PHE A 280 14.26 0.59 -11.36
CA PHE A 280 12.79 0.63 -11.29
C PHE A 280 12.30 1.52 -10.15
N LEU A 281 12.89 1.39 -8.95
CA LEU A 281 12.56 2.23 -7.79
C LEU A 281 12.77 3.72 -8.09
N GLY A 282 13.86 4.08 -8.77
CA GLY A 282 14.10 5.46 -9.20
C GLY A 282 13.03 5.98 -10.18
N VAL A 283 12.65 5.17 -11.17
CA VAL A 283 11.56 5.51 -12.12
C VAL A 283 10.23 5.69 -11.40
N PHE A 284 9.89 4.79 -10.46
CA PHE A 284 8.66 4.89 -9.68
C PHE A 284 8.67 6.05 -8.69
N ALA A 285 9.84 6.37 -8.11
CA ALA A 285 10.00 7.55 -7.25
C ALA A 285 9.76 8.83 -8.06
N LEU A 286 10.33 8.93 -9.26
CA LEU A 286 10.09 10.06 -10.16
C LEU A 286 8.61 10.15 -10.57
N PHE A 287 7.98 9.03 -10.93
CA PHE A 287 6.56 9.00 -11.24
C PHE A 287 5.72 9.46 -10.06
N THR A 288 6.02 8.97 -8.85
CA THR A 288 5.32 9.34 -7.62
C THR A 288 5.48 10.82 -7.31
N PHE A 289 6.68 11.36 -7.53
CA PHE A 289 6.93 12.78 -7.36
C PHE A 289 6.14 13.63 -8.37
N LEU A 290 6.01 13.20 -9.63
CA LEU A 290 5.36 14.02 -10.66
C LEU A 290 3.84 13.85 -10.76
N ARG A 291 3.31 12.65 -10.47
CA ARG A 291 1.94 12.26 -10.85
C ARG A 291 1.04 11.87 -9.68
N VAL A 292 1.59 11.47 -8.52
CA VAL A 292 0.79 11.02 -7.39
C VAL A 292 0.36 12.23 -6.55
N PRO A 293 -0.95 12.53 -6.44
CA PRO A 293 -1.43 13.60 -5.58
C PRO A 293 -1.37 13.18 -4.10
N GLU A 294 -1.27 14.15 -3.19
CA GLU A 294 -1.49 13.89 -1.77
C GLU A 294 -2.99 13.70 -1.51
N THR A 295 -3.37 12.55 -0.93
CA THR A 295 -4.76 12.15 -0.67
C THR A 295 -5.23 12.46 0.75
N ARG A 296 -4.32 12.81 1.67
CA ARG A 296 -4.66 13.11 3.07
C ARG A 296 -5.65 14.27 3.19
N GLY A 297 -6.76 14.03 3.91
CA GLY A 297 -7.68 15.08 4.38
C GLY A 297 -8.53 15.76 3.29
N ARG A 298 -8.55 15.24 2.05
CA ARG A 298 -9.35 15.83 0.97
C ARG A 298 -10.75 15.21 0.92
N PRO A 299 -11.83 16.01 1.01
CA PRO A 299 -13.19 15.51 0.82
C PRO A 299 -13.40 15.05 -0.64
N PHE A 300 -14.22 14.01 -0.82
CA PHE A 300 -14.62 13.53 -2.14
C PHE A 300 -15.44 14.61 -2.85
N ALA A 301 -14.96 15.13 -3.98
CA ALA A 301 -15.75 16.02 -4.81
C ALA A 301 -16.95 15.26 -5.42
N PRO A 302 -18.13 15.90 -5.56
CA PRO A 302 -19.25 15.31 -6.28
C PRO A 302 -18.84 15.16 -7.75
N GLY A 303 -18.43 13.94 -8.14
CA GLY A 303 -17.83 13.67 -9.46
C GLY A 303 -16.75 12.58 -9.51
N GLY A 304 -16.27 12.07 -8.37
CA GLY A 304 -15.49 10.83 -8.35
C GLY A 304 -14.03 10.93 -8.82
N GLY A 305 -13.36 12.06 -8.55
CA GLY A 305 -11.91 12.19 -8.60
C GLY A 305 -11.43 13.18 -7.52
N PRO A 306 -10.12 13.20 -7.17
CA PRO A 306 -9.59 14.25 -6.31
C PRO A 306 -9.80 15.61 -6.99
N ALA A 307 -10.19 16.63 -6.23
CA ALA A 307 -10.24 18.00 -6.73
C ALA A 307 -8.86 18.39 -7.29
N LEU A 308 -8.75 18.42 -8.63
CA LEU A 308 -7.71 19.19 -9.28
C LEU A 308 -7.92 20.64 -8.82
N PRO A 309 -6.85 21.39 -8.46
CA PRO A 309 -7.00 22.82 -8.28
C PRO A 309 -7.66 23.39 -9.55
N PRO A 310 -8.60 24.34 -9.42
CA PRO A 310 -9.26 24.91 -10.59
C PRO A 310 -8.19 25.37 -11.59
N PRO A 311 -8.38 25.16 -12.91
CA PRO A 311 -7.49 25.77 -13.88
C PRO A 311 -7.44 27.26 -13.59
N ARG A 312 -6.24 27.81 -13.41
CA ARG A 312 -6.07 29.26 -13.24
C ARG A 312 -6.83 29.92 -14.40
N PRO A 313 -7.72 30.90 -14.14
CA PRO A 313 -8.34 31.63 -15.23
C PRO A 313 -7.25 32.25 -16.10
N PRO A 314 -7.43 32.34 -17.43
CA PRO A 314 -6.51 33.07 -18.29
C PRO A 314 -6.25 34.46 -17.70
N ARG A 315 -4.99 34.89 -17.71
CA ARG A 315 -4.42 36.12 -17.10
C ARG A 315 -5.18 37.44 -17.37
N LEU A 316 -6.20 37.43 -18.22
CA LEU A 316 -7.02 38.57 -18.62
C LEU A 316 -8.23 38.85 -17.69
N LEU A 317 -8.51 37.98 -16.72
CA LEU A 317 -9.62 38.16 -15.76
C LEU A 317 -9.16 38.27 -14.30
N GLN A 318 -7.86 38.47 -14.06
CA GLN A 318 -7.35 38.79 -12.72
C GLN A 318 -7.21 40.31 -12.59
N PRO A 319 -7.89 40.97 -11.63
CA PRO A 319 -7.50 42.31 -11.22
C PRO A 319 -6.07 42.25 -10.67
N PRO A 320 -5.26 43.31 -10.84
CA PRO A 320 -3.82 43.25 -10.61
C PRO A 320 -3.52 42.90 -9.15
N GLU A 321 -2.82 41.78 -8.95
CA GLU A 321 -2.27 41.35 -7.67
C GLU A 321 -1.24 42.39 -7.22
N LYS A 322 -1.52 43.12 -6.13
CA LYS A 322 -0.45 43.74 -5.35
C LYS A 322 0.19 42.63 -4.52
N ALA A 323 1.37 42.21 -4.96
CA ALA A 323 2.30 41.44 -4.15
C ALA A 323 2.55 42.19 -2.83
N CYS A 324 2.28 41.55 -1.71
CA CYS A 324 2.86 41.95 -0.42
C CYS A 324 3.35 40.68 0.26
N THR A 325 4.60 40.35 -0.09
CA THR A 325 5.56 39.63 0.73
C THR A 325 5.53 40.18 2.15
N GLU A 326 5.62 39.30 3.14
CA GLU A 326 5.85 39.63 4.55
C GLU A 326 6.96 40.70 4.67
N LEU A 327 6.69 41.89 5.24
CA LEU A 327 7.64 42.84 5.90
C LEU A 327 7.32 44.36 5.88
N GLN A 328 6.14 44.86 5.48
CA GLN A 328 5.83 46.31 5.55
C GLN A 328 5.10 46.77 6.84
N CYS A 329 5.39 46.13 7.98
CA CYS A 329 5.15 46.70 9.32
C CYS A 329 6.15 47.80 9.72
N LEU A 330 6.78 48.52 8.79
CA LEU A 330 7.74 49.59 9.10
C LEU A 330 7.45 50.83 8.23
N ALA A 331 6.86 51.86 8.86
CA ALA A 331 6.38 53.16 8.36
C ALA A 331 4.84 53.17 8.25
N GLY A 332 4.05 53.62 9.25
CA GLY A 332 4.20 54.91 9.94
C GLY A 332 4.19 56.01 8.87
N GLY A 333 3.18 56.83 8.67
CA GLY A 333 1.99 57.25 9.40
C GLY A 333 1.44 58.46 8.63
N GLU A 334 0.40 59.07 9.20
CA GLU A 334 -0.19 60.35 8.80
C GLU A 334 -1.24 60.37 7.68
N GLU A 335 -2.11 61.34 7.89
CA GLU A 335 -3.54 61.40 7.60
C GLU A 335 -3.84 62.03 6.23
N THR A 336 -5.13 61.93 5.87
CA THR A 336 -5.89 62.64 4.83
C THR A 336 -5.78 62.16 3.38
#